data_AF-A0A257LPJ4-F1
#
_entry.id   AF-A0A257LPJ4-F1
#
_cell.length_a   1.000
_cell.length_b   1.000
_cell.length_c   1.000
_cell.angle_alpha   90.00
_cell.angle_beta   90.00
_cell.angle_gamma   90.00
#
_symmetry.space_group_name_H-M   'P 1'
#
loop_
_entity.id
_entity.type
_entity.pdbx_description
1 polymer ?
#
loop_
_entity_poly.entity_id
_entity_poly.type
_entity_poly.pdbx_seq_one_letter_code
_entity_poly.pdbx_strand_id
1 'polypeptide(L)' 'DLFEVVVSLRQWGERHTFDAKERPSVLVDKAQGKPVARLVVQAQDGRPLGPDEAVVRKVAAPRP' A
#
# COMPACT_ATOMS: atom_id res chain seq x y z
N ASP A 1 6.81 -6.53 5.85
CA ASP A 1 7.37 -5.94 7.07
C ASP A 1 6.29 -5.06 7.72
N LEU A 2 6.54 -4.43 8.87
CA LEU A 2 5.58 -3.48 9.47
C LEU A 2 5.57 -2.15 8.69
N PHE A 3 6.69 -1.79 8.07
CA PHE A 3 6.82 -0.56 7.31
C PHE A 3 5.79 -0.44 6.18
N GLU A 4 5.55 -1.49 5.39
CA GLU A 4 4.57 -1.44 4.29
C GLU A 4 3.13 -1.27 4.81
N VAL A 5 2.82 -1.82 5.98
CA VAL A 5 1.51 -1.62 6.64
C VAL A 5 1.33 -0.16 7.04
N VAL A 6 2.34 0.44 7.67
CA VAL A 6 2.31 1.86 8.08
C VAL A 6 2.20 2.79 6.86
N VAL A 7 2.96 2.51 5.79
CA VAL A 7 2.88 3.27 4.53
C VAL A 7 1.48 3.16 3.92
N SER A 8 0.89 1.95 3.89
CA SER A 8 -0.45 1.71 3.36
C SER A 8 -1.53 2.50 4.11
N LEU A 9 -1.48 2.47 5.45
CA LEU A 9 -2.44 3.19 6.30
C LEU A 9 -2.31 4.70 6.15
N ARG A 10 -1.07 5.21 6.05
CA ARG A 10 -0.83 6.64 5.83
C ARG A 10 -1.39 7.10 4.48
N GLN A 11 -1.12 6.37 3.40
CA GLN A 11 -1.64 6.68 2.06
C GLN A 11 -3.16 6.51 1.96
N TRP A 12 -3.77 5.65 2.80
CA TRP A 12 -5.21 5.58 2.93
C TRP A 12 -5.78 6.80 3.66
N GLY A 13 -5.20 7.19 4.81
CA GLY A 13 -5.61 8.37 5.57
C GLY A 13 -5.51 9.66 4.73
N GLU A 14 -4.41 9.83 3.98
CA GLU A 14 -4.22 10.94 3.03
C GLU A 14 -5.37 11.11 2.03
N ARG A 15 -6.07 10.03 1.67
CA ARG A 15 -7.20 10.06 0.73
C ARG A 15 -8.58 10.24 1.39
N HIS A 16 -8.71 9.85 2.65
CA HIS A 16 -10.02 9.60 3.25
C HIS A 16 -10.28 10.33 4.57
N THR A 17 -9.24 10.80 5.26
CA THR A 17 -9.38 11.33 6.63
C THR A 17 -8.96 12.78 6.82
N PHE A 18 -8.45 13.45 5.77
CA PHE A 18 -8.12 14.87 5.87
C PHE A 18 -9.23 15.74 5.30
N ASP A 19 -9.69 16.67 6.13
CA ASP A 19 -10.55 17.77 5.71
C ASP A 19 -9.74 18.72 4.80
N ALA A 20 -10.39 19.38 3.84
CA ALA A 20 -9.72 20.17 2.80
C ALA A 20 -8.91 21.38 3.36
N LYS A 21 -9.03 21.66 4.65
CA LYS A 21 -8.41 22.79 5.35
C LYS A 21 -7.19 22.41 6.20
N GLU A 22 -6.89 21.13 6.39
CA GLU A 22 -5.70 20.71 7.12
C GLU A 22 -4.53 20.44 6.17
N ARG A 23 -3.32 20.82 6.57
CA ARG A 23 -2.09 20.46 5.83
C ARG A 23 -1.70 19.04 6.23
N PRO A 24 -1.85 18.02 5.36
CA PRO A 24 -1.45 16.67 5.71
C PRO A 24 0.07 16.62 5.86
N SER A 25 0.54 15.87 6.85
CA SER A 25 1.93 15.45 6.85
C SER A 25 2.15 14.50 5.67
N VAL A 26 3.30 14.56 4.99
CA VAL A 26 3.63 13.67 3.85
C VAL A 26 4.83 12.79 4.19
N LEU A 27 4.77 11.50 3.84
CA LEU A 27 5.92 10.61 3.96
C LEU A 27 6.87 10.81 2.77
N VAL A 28 8.16 11.04 3.05
CA VAL A 28 9.17 11.32 2.02
C VAL A 28 10.32 10.31 2.07
N ASP A 29 10.91 10.03 0.91
CA ASP A 29 12.22 9.41 0.78
C ASP A 29 13.28 10.34 1.38
N LYS A 30 14.15 9.79 2.24
CA LYS A 30 15.19 10.57 2.92
C LYS A 30 16.28 11.06 1.97
N ALA A 31 16.58 10.32 0.90
CA ALA A 31 17.68 10.68 0.00
C ALA A 31 17.32 11.85 -0.92
N GLN A 32 16.10 11.87 -1.47
CA GLN A 32 15.66 12.88 -2.43
C GLN A 32 14.68 13.90 -1.85
N GLY A 33 14.14 13.66 -0.65
CA GLY A 33 13.10 14.50 -0.04
C GLY A 33 11.76 14.45 -0.78
N LYS A 34 11.57 13.48 -1.68
CA LYS A 34 10.37 13.35 -2.51
C LYS A 34 9.32 12.49 -1.81
N PRO A 35 8.01 12.75 -2.02
CA PRO A 35 6.96 11.88 -1.50
C PRO A 35 7.19 10.42 -1.89
N VAL A 36 6.98 9.51 -0.95
CA VAL A 36 7.03 8.08 -1.21
C VAL A 36 5.91 7.74 -2.20
N ALA A 37 6.27 6.98 -3.23
CA ALA A 37 5.32 6.57 -4.26
C ALA A 37 4.16 5.75 -3.67
N ARG A 38 3.01 5.81 -4.34
CA ARG A 38 1.83 5.03 -3.97
C ARG A 38 2.18 3.53 -3.97
N LEU A 39 1.77 2.82 -2.92
CA LEU A 39 1.86 1.37 -2.91
C LEU A 39 0.91 0.76 -3.95
N VAL A 40 1.46 -0.16 -4.75
CA VAL A 40 0.73 -0.88 -5.80
C VAL A 40 0.85 -2.35 -5.50
N VAL A 41 -0.29 -3.03 -5.38
CA VAL A 41 -0.33 -4.50 -5.35
C VAL A 41 -0.06 -4.98 -6.78
N GLN A 42 0.91 -5.88 -6.94
CA GLN A 42 1.32 -6.40 -8.24
C GLN A 42 1.17 -7.92 -8.27
N ALA A 43 0.76 -8.43 -9.44
CA ALA A 43 0.89 -9.83 -9.77
C ALA A 43 2.38 -10.21 -9.94
N GLN A 44 2.68 -11.51 -9.96
CA GLN A 44 4.05 -11.99 -10.13
C GLN A 44 4.67 -11.57 -11.48
N ASP A 45 3.84 -11.29 -12.48
CA ASP A 45 4.24 -10.78 -13.80
C ASP A 45 4.47 -9.25 -13.82
N GLY A 46 4.34 -8.57 -12.67
CA GLY A 46 4.55 -7.13 -12.51
C GLY A 46 3.35 -6.27 -12.86
N ARG A 47 2.23 -6.85 -13.33
CA ARG A 47 1.01 -6.07 -13.59
C ARG A 47 0.37 -5.60 -12.28
N PRO A 48 -0.18 -4.38 -12.21
CA PRO A 48 -0.96 -3.95 -11.05
C PRO A 48 -2.24 -4.79 -10.92
N LEU A 49 -2.68 -5.01 -9.68
CA LEU A 49 -3.93 -5.70 -9.36
C LEU A 49 -4.91 -4.77 -8.65
N GLY A 50 -6.15 -4.78 -9.13
CA GLY A 50 -7.31 -4.21 -8.45
C GLY A 50 -7.89 -5.14 -7.36
N PRO A 51 -8.80 -4.61 -6.52
CA PRO A 51 -9.45 -5.40 -5.46
C PRO A 51 -10.24 -6.61 -5.96
N ASP A 52 -10.76 -6.55 -7.18
CA ASP A 52 -11.54 -7.58 -7.87
C ASP A 52 -10.68 -8.61 -8.61
N GLU A 53 -9.37 -8.36 -8.74
CA GLU A 53 -8.41 -9.24 -9.42
C GLU A 53 -7.62 -10.14 -8.45
N ALA A 54 -7.88 -10.04 -7.14
CA ALA A 54 -7.22 -10.81 -6.10
C ALA A 54 -8.22 -11.66 -5.30
N VAL A 55 -7.92 -12.95 -5.13
CA VAL A 55 -8.74 -13.88 -4.34
C VAL A 55 -7.91 -14.62 -3.30
N VAL A 56 -8.49 -14.82 -2.12
CA VAL A 56 -7.87 -15.64 -1.07
C VAL A 56 -8.15 -17.11 -1.37
N ARG A 57 -7.09 -17.90 -1.53
CA ARG A 57 -7.18 -19.36 -1.68
C ARG A 57 -6.49 -20.04 -0.51
N LYS A 58 -7.19 -20.97 0.14
CA LYS A 58 -6.57 -21.85 1.15
C LYS A 58 -5.58 -22.77 0.45
N VAL A 59 -4.33 -22.78 0.89
CA VAL A 59 -3.34 -23.75 0.44
C VAL A 59 -3.66 -25.08 1.13
N ALA A 60 -3.71 -26.18 0.37
CA ALA A 60 -3.87 -27.51 0.95
C ALA A 60 -2.69 -27.78 1.89
N ALA A 61 -2.93 -28.44 3.02
CA ALA A 61 -1.86 -28.82 3.93
C ALA A 61 -0.79 -29.61 3.15
N PRO A 62 0.51 -29.33 3.34
CA PRO A 62 1.55 -30.16 2.73
C PRO A 62 1.30 -31.62 3.12
N ARG A 63 1.37 -32.52 2.14
CA ARG A 63 1.24 -33.96 2.38
C ARG A 63 2.37 -34.38 3.33
N PRO A 64 2.10 -35.14 4.41
CA PRO A 64 3.13 -35.56 5.37
C PRO A 64 4.22 -36.40 4.70
#